data_AF-D9VXI8-F1
#
_entry.id   AF-D9VXI8-F1
#
_cell.length_a   1.000
_cell.length_b   1.000
_cell.length_c   1.000
_cell.angle_alpha   90.00
_cell.angle_beta   90.00
_cell.angle_gamma   90.00
#
_symmetry.space_group_name_H-M   'P 1'
#
loop_
_entity.id
_entity.type
_entity.pdbx_description
1 polymer ?
#
loop_
_entity_poly.entity_id
_entity_poly.type
_entity_poly.pdbx_seq_one_letter_code
_entity_poly.pdbx_strand_id
1 'polypeptide(L)'
;MSEPLPEEPVTEEPEPGVEPPASMGPEDFEFWDNSTQTFYERRADGTVIARPFNESEVAQQQAELAIDSLHAEAAFAIEYLDDRIDLCLAFLANPAPTAEESAAQARVVADLAAYSAGTLKRLIKVIAVMLNKPV
;
A
#
# COMPACT_ATOMS: atom_id res chain seq x y z
N MET A 1 -22.84 56.91 -15.20
CA MET A 1 -22.67 55.47 -15.45
C MET A 1 -21.24 55.31 -15.90
N SER A 2 -20.36 54.78 -15.05
CA SER A 2 -18.96 54.57 -15.41
C SER A 2 -18.80 53.11 -15.83
N GLU A 3 -18.35 52.91 -17.07
CA GLU A 3 -17.91 51.59 -17.56
C GLU A 3 -16.76 51.05 -16.70
N PRO A 4 -16.77 49.76 -16.34
CA PRO A 4 -15.61 49.13 -15.73
C PRO A 4 -14.52 48.96 -16.80
N LEU A 5 -13.30 49.35 -16.46
CA LEU A 5 -12.10 49.14 -17.27
C LEU A 5 -11.88 47.64 -17.51
N PRO A 6 -11.37 47.23 -18.68
CA PRO A 6 -11.05 45.83 -18.96
C PRO A 6 -9.94 45.37 -18.01
N GLU A 7 -10.17 44.26 -17.32
CA GLU A 7 -9.16 43.57 -16.52
C GLU A 7 -8.03 43.12 -17.46
N GLU A 8 -6.81 43.57 -17.18
CA GLU A 8 -5.61 43.12 -17.89
C GLU A 8 -5.42 41.62 -17.67
N PRO A 9 -4.94 40.86 -18.67
CA PRO A 9 -4.67 39.44 -18.49
C PRO A 9 -3.58 39.26 -17.43
N VAL A 10 -3.92 38.58 -16.34
CA VAL A 10 -2.96 38.12 -15.33
C VAL A 10 -1.89 37.33 -16.07
N THR A 11 -0.71 37.93 -16.21
CA THR A 11 0.44 37.25 -16.79
C THR A 11 0.99 36.38 -15.66
N GLU A 12 0.66 35.09 -15.64
CA GLU A 12 1.27 34.14 -14.72
C GLU A 12 2.79 34.22 -14.91
N GLU A 13 3.50 34.76 -13.92
CA GLU A 13 4.96 34.74 -13.92
C GLU A 13 5.41 33.28 -14.06
N PRO A 14 6.42 32.99 -14.91
CA PRO A 14 6.92 31.63 -15.04
C PRO A 14 7.41 31.16 -13.66
N GLU A 15 6.80 30.08 -13.16
CA GLU A 15 7.18 29.52 -11.87
C GLU A 15 8.70 29.33 -11.80
N PRO A 16 9.37 29.80 -10.74
CA PRO A 16 10.81 29.68 -10.62
C PRO A 16 11.19 28.20 -10.63
N GLY A 17 12.08 27.82 -11.54
CA GLY A 17 12.58 26.45 -11.62
C GLY A 17 13.21 26.02 -10.31
N VAL A 18 12.92 24.80 -9.88
CA VAL A 18 13.50 24.18 -8.69
C VAL A 18 14.66 23.28 -9.07
N GLU A 19 15.58 23.08 -8.13
CA GLU A 19 16.62 22.06 -8.30
C GLU A 19 15.97 20.66 -8.25
N PRO A 20 16.25 19.77 -9.22
CA PRO A 20 15.71 18.40 -9.19
C PRO A 20 16.23 17.66 -7.95
N PRO A 21 15.42 16.79 -7.33
CA PRO A 21 15.88 15.97 -6.21
C PRO A 21 16.98 15.01 -6.70
N ALA A 22 17.90 14.63 -5.81
CA ALA A 22 19.02 13.76 -6.14
C ALA A 22 18.61 12.39 -6.74
N SER A 23 17.38 11.96 -6.46
CA SER A 23 16.78 10.73 -6.97
C SER A 23 16.18 10.86 -8.37
N MET A 24 16.02 12.08 -8.90
CA MET A 24 15.54 12.33 -10.27
C MET A 24 16.73 12.29 -11.23
N GLY A 25 16.70 11.32 -12.15
CA GLY A 25 17.71 11.15 -13.18
C GLY A 25 17.73 12.33 -14.17
N PRO A 26 18.84 12.46 -14.93
CA PRO A 26 18.97 13.52 -15.93
C PRO A 26 17.98 13.38 -17.10
N GLU A 27 17.55 12.15 -17.40
CA GLU A 27 16.60 11.84 -18.50
C GLU A 27 15.14 11.72 -18.03
N ASP A 28 14.89 11.87 -16.72
CA ASP A 28 13.53 11.77 -16.18
C ASP A 28 12.77 13.06 -16.50
N PHE A 29 11.69 12.92 -17.28
CA PHE A 29 10.77 14.02 -17.61
C PHE A 29 9.72 14.22 -16.52
N GLU A 30 9.30 13.15 -15.87
CA GLU A 30 8.33 13.15 -14.80
C GLU A 30 8.90 12.34 -13.63
N PHE A 31 8.85 12.88 -12.42
CA PHE A 31 9.36 12.22 -11.23
C PHE A 31 8.42 12.43 -10.04
N TRP A 32 7.96 11.32 -9.45
CA TRP A 32 7.09 11.32 -8.29
C TRP A 32 7.90 11.03 -7.04
N ASP A 33 8.16 12.05 -6.24
CA ASP A 33 8.79 11.86 -4.94
C ASP A 33 7.73 11.53 -3.89
N ASN A 34 7.58 10.22 -3.65
CA ASN A 34 6.66 9.71 -2.64
C ASN A 34 7.04 10.10 -1.20
N SER A 35 8.31 10.42 -0.94
CA SER A 35 8.79 10.77 0.41
C SER A 35 8.41 12.18 0.84
N THR A 36 8.38 13.11 -0.12
CA THR A 36 8.00 14.51 0.07
C THR A 36 6.61 14.82 -0.49
N GLN A 37 5.94 13.83 -1.09
CA GLN A 37 4.66 13.97 -1.80
C GLN A 37 4.70 15.11 -2.83
N THR A 38 5.79 15.16 -3.59
CA THR A 38 6.05 16.23 -4.57
C THR A 38 6.26 15.63 -5.95
N PHE A 39 5.54 16.16 -6.93
CA PHE A 39 5.69 15.82 -8.34
C PHE A 39 6.63 16.83 -8.99
N TYR A 40 7.61 16.33 -9.73
CA TYR A 40 8.58 17.10 -10.48
C TYR A 40 8.38 16.83 -11.97
N GLU A 41 8.39 17.89 -12.78
CA GLU A 41 8.32 17.80 -14.23
C GLU A 41 9.48 18.58 -14.84
N ARG A 42 10.25 17.94 -15.71
CA ARG A 42 11.30 18.57 -16.50
C ARG A 42 10.72 19.00 -17.84
N ARG A 43 10.75 20.30 -18.09
CA ARG A 43 10.35 20.89 -19.38
C ARG A 43 11.43 20.69 -20.43
N ALA A 44 11.07 20.89 -21.69
CA ALA A 44 11.98 20.73 -22.83
C ALA A 44 13.18 21.71 -22.83
N ASP A 45 13.09 22.81 -22.08
CA ASP A 45 14.18 23.78 -21.87
C ASP A 45 15.15 23.34 -20.75
N GLY A 46 14.89 22.21 -20.10
CA GLY A 46 15.65 21.67 -18.97
C GLY A 46 15.22 22.21 -17.61
N THR A 47 14.29 23.17 -17.56
CA THR A 47 13.73 23.71 -16.32
C THR A 47 12.89 22.64 -15.62
N VAL A 48 13.11 22.45 -14.32
CA VAL A 48 12.29 21.55 -13.50
C VAL A 48 11.30 22.38 -12.70
N ILE A 49 10.02 22.05 -12.82
CA ILE A 49 8.96 22.59 -11.96
C ILE A 49 8.55 21.55 -10.93
N ALA A 50 8.08 21.99 -9.78
CA ALA A 50 7.59 21.11 -8.73
C ALA A 50 6.24 21.56 -8.22
N ARG A 51 5.37 20.59 -7.94
CA ARG A 51 4.09 20.81 -7.28
C ARG A 51 3.86 19.75 -6.22
N PRO A 52 3.11 20.06 -5.15
CA PRO A 52 2.62 19.01 -4.26
C PRO A 52 1.69 18.06 -5.03
N PHE A 53 1.55 16.84 -4.51
CA PHE A 53 0.54 15.90 -4.99
C PHE A 53 -0.87 16.49 -4.81
N ASN A 54 -1.72 16.26 -5.80
CA ASN A 54 -3.13 16.58 -5.70
C ASN A 54 -3.87 15.51 -4.88
N GLU A 55 -5.12 15.78 -4.52
CA GLU A 55 -5.91 14.88 -3.67
C GLU A 55 -6.05 13.46 -4.25
N SER A 56 -6.17 13.33 -5.58
CA SER A 56 -6.30 12.02 -6.22
C SER A 56 -5.00 11.22 -6.18
N GLU A 57 -3.86 11.88 -6.32
CA GLU A 57 -2.53 11.28 -6.23
C GLU A 57 -2.23 10.83 -4.79
N VAL A 58 -2.59 11.64 -3.79
CA VAL A 58 -2.49 11.25 -2.38
C VAL A 58 -3.37 10.04 -2.07
N ALA A 59 -4.61 10.02 -2.56
CA ALA A 59 -5.52 8.90 -2.37
C ALA A 59 -4.99 7.61 -3.03
N GLN A 60 -4.43 7.72 -4.25
CA GLN A 60 -3.81 6.60 -4.93
C GLN A 60 -2.60 6.07 -4.16
N GLN A 61 -1.71 6.94 -3.70
CA GLN A 61 -0.55 6.55 -2.90
C GLN A 61 -0.97 5.81 -1.61
N GLN A 62 -2.00 6.30 -0.93
CA GLN A 62 -2.53 5.63 0.27
C GLN A 62 -3.11 4.25 -0.05
N ALA A 63 -3.79 4.10 -1.20
CA ALA A 63 -4.30 2.81 -1.65
C ALA A 63 -3.16 1.82 -1.96
N GLU A 64 -2.10 2.28 -2.63
CA GLU A 64 -0.91 1.47 -2.90
C GLU A 64 -0.22 1.02 -1.61
N LEU A 65 0.02 1.94 -0.67
CA LEU A 65 0.57 1.60 0.65
C LEU A 65 -0.29 0.59 1.43
N ALA A 66 -1.62 0.72 1.34
CA ALA A 66 -2.54 -0.23 1.96
C ALA A 66 -2.44 -1.61 1.30
N ILE A 67 -2.32 -1.68 -0.03
CA ILE A 67 -2.11 -2.93 -0.77
C ILE A 67 -0.78 -3.56 -0.40
N ASP A 68 0.30 -2.79 -0.34
CA ASP A 68 1.63 -3.29 0.05
C ASP A 68 1.62 -3.85 1.48
N SER A 69 0.94 -3.17 2.40
CA SER A 69 0.74 -3.66 3.77
C SER A 69 -0.04 -4.98 3.79
N LEU A 70 -1.13 -5.08 3.03
CA LEU A 70 -1.91 -6.31 2.91
C LEU A 70 -1.10 -7.45 2.29
N HIS A 71 -0.24 -7.13 1.32
CA HIS A 71 0.64 -8.11 0.70
C HIS A 71 1.70 -8.63 1.68
N ALA A 72 2.33 -7.75 2.46
CA ALA A 72 3.27 -8.15 3.51
C ALA A 72 2.61 -9.01 4.59
N GLU A 73 1.40 -8.64 5.03
CA GLU A 73 0.61 -9.45 5.95
C GLU A 73 0.27 -10.83 5.36
N ALA A 74 -0.09 -10.89 4.07
CA ALA A 74 -0.39 -12.15 3.38
C ALA A 74 0.85 -13.04 3.26
N ALA A 75 2.01 -12.48 2.91
CA ALA A 75 3.27 -13.22 2.83
C ALA A 75 3.62 -13.86 4.19
N PHE A 76 3.54 -13.08 5.28
CA PHE A 76 3.74 -13.60 6.63
C PHE A 76 2.71 -14.68 7.00
N ALA A 77 1.44 -14.47 6.63
CA ALA A 77 0.37 -15.41 6.92
C ALA A 77 0.58 -16.77 6.23
N ILE A 78 1.09 -16.78 5.00
CA ILE A 78 1.37 -18.01 4.24
C ILE A 78 2.43 -18.83 4.98
N GLU A 79 3.59 -18.25 5.27
CA GLU A 79 4.67 -18.93 5.99
C GLU A 79 4.20 -19.41 7.36
N TYR A 80 3.47 -18.56 8.09
CA TYR A 80 2.90 -18.92 9.38
C TYR A 80 2.00 -20.15 9.27
N LEU A 81 1.07 -20.18 8.32
CA LEU A 81 0.12 -21.28 8.16
C LEU A 81 0.82 -22.57 7.72
N ASP A 82 1.77 -22.48 6.80
CA ASP A 82 2.52 -23.64 6.29
C ASP A 82 3.27 -24.34 7.44
N ASP A 83 3.99 -23.58 8.30
CA ASP A 83 4.66 -24.13 9.47
C ASP A 83 3.72 -24.94 10.38
N ARG A 84 2.49 -24.46 10.60
CA ARG A 84 1.53 -25.14 11.49
C ARG A 84 0.88 -26.33 10.79
N ILE A 85 0.69 -26.27 9.48
CA ILE A 85 0.25 -27.42 8.68
C ILE A 85 1.28 -28.53 8.76
N ASP A 86 2.57 -28.22 8.63
CA ASP A 86 3.66 -29.18 8.75
C ASP A 86 3.69 -29.84 10.13
N LEU A 87 3.49 -29.07 11.21
CA LEU A 87 3.34 -29.63 12.56
C LEU A 87 2.15 -30.60 12.66
N CYS A 88 1.01 -30.26 12.05
CA CYS A 88 -0.16 -31.15 12.03
C CYS A 88 0.14 -32.45 11.26
N LEU A 89 0.79 -32.36 10.10
CA LEU A 89 1.16 -33.52 9.30
C LEU A 89 2.17 -34.42 10.02
N ALA A 90 3.17 -33.82 10.68
CA ALA A 90 4.13 -34.54 11.50
C ALA A 90 3.47 -35.27 12.68
N PHE A 91 2.52 -34.62 13.37
CA PHE A 91 1.75 -35.26 14.44
C PHE A 91 0.93 -36.44 13.93
N LEU A 92 0.27 -36.32 12.77
CA LEU A 92 -0.50 -37.41 12.17
C LEU A 92 0.38 -38.61 11.75
N ALA A 93 1.64 -38.37 11.45
CA ALA A 93 2.61 -39.42 11.15
C ALA A 93 3.16 -40.12 12.41
N ASN A 94 2.91 -39.59 13.61
CA ASN A 94 3.35 -40.21 14.86
C ASN A 94 2.35 -41.29 15.29
N PRO A 95 2.73 -42.59 15.27
CA PRO A 95 1.80 -43.69 15.58
C PRO A 95 1.45 -43.80 17.07
N ALA A 96 2.21 -43.15 17.96
CA ALA A 96 2.01 -43.23 19.40
C ALA A 96 2.43 -41.91 20.08
N PRO A 97 1.68 -40.81 19.85
CA PRO A 97 1.97 -39.54 20.50
C PRO A 97 1.77 -39.65 22.01
N THR A 98 2.64 -38.98 22.75
CA THR A 98 2.50 -38.78 24.19
C THR A 98 1.32 -37.87 24.52
N ALA A 99 0.92 -37.83 25.79
CA ALA A 99 -0.13 -36.94 26.26
C ALA A 99 0.27 -35.46 26.08
N GLU A 100 1.54 -35.14 26.33
CA GLU A 100 2.12 -33.82 26.14
C GLU A 100 2.11 -33.40 24.67
N GLU A 101 2.51 -34.28 23.75
CA GLU A 101 2.46 -34.01 22.30
C GLU A 101 1.02 -33.82 21.81
N SER A 102 0.07 -34.61 22.32
CA SER A 102 -1.36 -34.48 21.98
C SER A 102 -1.93 -33.14 22.47
N ALA A 103 -1.55 -32.70 23.67
CA ALA A 103 -1.93 -31.39 24.20
C ALA A 103 -1.29 -30.24 23.42
N ALA A 104 -0.04 -30.39 22.98
CA ALA A 104 0.63 -29.42 22.11
C ALA A 104 -0.09 -29.32 20.75
N GLN A 105 -0.46 -30.45 20.15
CA GLN A 105 -1.21 -30.48 18.90
C GLN A 105 -2.58 -29.81 19.02
N ALA A 106 -3.30 -30.02 20.13
CA ALA A 106 -4.58 -29.37 20.38
C ALA A 106 -4.44 -27.83 20.38
N ARG A 107 -3.32 -27.30 20.88
CA ARG A 107 -3.02 -25.85 20.83
C ARG A 107 -2.76 -25.39 19.39
N VAL A 108 -1.98 -26.14 18.62
CA VAL A 108 -1.69 -25.83 17.20
C VAL A 108 -2.99 -25.78 16.39
N VAL A 109 -3.89 -26.74 16.56
CA VAL A 109 -5.18 -26.77 15.85
C VAL A 109 -6.09 -25.62 16.29
N ALA A 110 -6.15 -25.32 17.59
CA ALA A 110 -6.94 -24.21 18.10
C ALA A 110 -6.43 -22.85 17.57
N ASP A 111 -5.12 -22.67 17.52
CA ASP A 111 -4.47 -21.49 16.96
C ASP A 111 -4.74 -21.35 15.46
N LEU A 112 -4.57 -22.42 14.68
CA LEU A 112 -4.92 -22.47 13.26
C LEU A 112 -6.38 -22.08 13.00
N ALA A 113 -7.30 -22.60 13.81
CA ALA A 113 -8.73 -22.29 13.70
C ALA A 113 -9.01 -20.80 14.01
N ALA A 114 -8.41 -20.27 15.08
CA ALA A 114 -8.55 -18.86 15.44
C ALA A 114 -7.98 -17.93 14.37
N TYR A 115 -6.79 -18.25 13.86
CA TYR A 115 -6.14 -17.48 12.81
C TYR A 115 -6.96 -17.49 11.51
N SER A 116 -7.41 -18.67 11.08
CA SER A 116 -8.25 -18.84 9.88
C SER A 116 -9.56 -18.05 9.97
N ALA A 117 -10.22 -18.07 11.13
CA ALA A 117 -11.44 -17.29 11.36
C ALA A 117 -11.18 -15.77 11.32
N GLY A 118 -10.03 -15.31 11.84
CA GLY A 118 -9.60 -13.92 11.75
C GLY A 118 -9.32 -13.48 10.30
N THR A 119 -8.60 -14.31 9.54
CA THR A 119 -8.27 -14.06 8.14
C THR A 119 -9.53 -14.01 7.26
N LEU A 120 -10.49 -14.90 7.47
CA LEU A 120 -11.77 -14.87 6.75
C LEU A 120 -12.51 -13.54 6.95
N LYS A 121 -12.54 -13.01 8.19
CA LYS A 121 -13.15 -11.71 8.49
C LYS A 121 -12.44 -10.56 7.78
N ARG A 122 -11.11 -10.58 7.71
CA ARG A 122 -10.32 -9.57 6.97
C ARG A 122 -10.59 -9.64 5.47
N LEU A 123 -10.63 -10.85 4.90
CA LEU A 123 -10.92 -11.05 3.48
C LEU A 123 -12.32 -10.52 3.10
N ILE A 124 -13.34 -10.78 3.92
CA ILE A 124 -14.70 -10.24 3.70
C ILE A 124 -14.69 -8.71 3.65
N LYS A 125 -13.93 -8.04 4.53
CA LYS A 125 -13.79 -6.57 4.50
C LYS A 125 -13.11 -6.08 3.23
N VAL A 126 -12.03 -6.73 2.79
CA VAL A 126 -11.32 -6.37 1.55
C VAL A 126 -12.24 -6.52 0.34
N ILE A 127 -12.95 -7.66 0.23
CA ILE A 127 -13.90 -7.91 -0.86
C ILE A 127 -15.04 -6.89 -0.85
N ALA A 128 -15.58 -6.56 0.33
CA ALA A 128 -16.60 -5.53 0.49
C ALA A 128 -16.15 -4.17 -0.04
N VAL A 129 -14.92 -3.76 0.27
CA VAL A 129 -14.30 -2.53 -0.28
C VAL A 129 -14.14 -2.62 -1.79
N MET A 130 -13.59 -3.72 -2.33
CA MET A 130 -13.39 -3.91 -3.78
C MET A 130 -14.70 -3.89 -4.57
N LEU A 131 -15.78 -4.44 -3.98
CA LEU A 131 -17.10 -4.50 -4.62
C LEU A 131 -17.97 -3.28 -4.34
N ASN A 132 -17.49 -2.32 -3.54
CA ASN A 132 -18.26 -1.19 -3.03
C ASN A 132 -19.61 -1.62 -2.42
N LYS A 133 -19.60 -2.67 -1.60
CA LYS A 133 -20.76 -3.23 -0.91
C LYS A 133 -20.50 -3.30 0.59
N PRO A 134 -21.48 -2.99 1.45
CA PRO A 134 -21.33 -3.21 2.88
C PRO A 134 -21.21 -4.71 3.22
N VAL A 135 -20.55 -4.98 4.34
CA VAL A 135 -20.46 -6.33 4.96
C VAL A 135 -21.78 -6.68 5.64
#